data_AF-A0A0C9WQT0-F1
#
_entry.id   AF-A0A0C9WQT0-F1
#
_cell.length_a   1.000
_cell.length_b   1.000
_cell.length_c   1.000
_cell.angle_alpha   90.00
_cell.angle_beta   90.00
_cell.angle_gamma   90.00
#
_symmetry.space_group_name_H-M   'P 1'
#
loop_
_entity.id
_entity.type
_entity.pdbx_description
1 polymer ?
#
loop_
_entity_poly.entity_id
_entity_poly.type
_entity_poly.pdbx_seq_one_letter_code
_entity_poly.pdbx_strand_id
1 'polypeptide(L)'
;MQKTKAGFKRLIDIICRWDFRPEDIQGVPWDALNEQLGESDAAGDMEDTWYDEPDAGWTATPISLPIPIHRLAKSPGVQEYHFPPFHHRSIVAILKEKMNNADEFQHFHLEPYELRWQKGDTASVRVHGELYTSPAFLEAHEEIQALPRAPGCTLQRVVVGLMYASDCTHLTSFGSAYLWPLYVFRERIEV
;
A
#
# COMPACT_ATOMS: atom_id res chain seq x y z
N MET A 1 -7.28 21.69 -15.22
CA MET A 1 -7.85 21.58 -13.85
C MET A 1 -9.16 22.36 -13.81
N GLN A 2 -10.31 21.69 -13.64
CA GLN A 2 -11.63 22.33 -13.69
C GLN A 2 -12.09 22.62 -12.25
N LYS A 3 -12.15 23.90 -11.83
CA LYS A 3 -12.61 24.27 -10.49
C LYS A 3 -14.07 23.87 -10.31
N THR A 4 -14.40 23.11 -9.27
CA THR A 4 -15.76 22.62 -9.04
C THR A 4 -16.64 23.70 -8.40
N LYS A 5 -17.93 23.73 -8.75
CA LYS A 5 -18.94 24.62 -8.14
C LYS A 5 -19.01 24.46 -6.61
N ALA A 6 -18.74 23.25 -6.11
CA ALA A 6 -18.67 22.94 -4.69
C ALA A 6 -17.45 23.57 -3.99
N GLY A 7 -16.28 23.59 -4.66
CA GLY A 7 -15.09 24.27 -4.15
C GLY A 7 -15.31 25.78 -4.01
N PHE A 8 -15.94 26.40 -5.01
CA PHE A 8 -16.26 27.83 -4.95
C PHE A 8 -17.21 28.18 -3.80
N LYS A 9 -18.26 27.38 -3.58
CA LYS A 9 -19.19 27.59 -2.45
C LYS A 9 -18.49 27.49 -1.09
N ARG A 10 -17.56 26.54 -0.92
CA ARG A 10 -16.77 26.40 0.32
C ARG A 10 -15.87 27.61 0.56
N LEU A 11 -15.26 28.15 -0.48
CA LEU A 11 -14.44 29.36 -0.36
C LEU A 11 -15.26 30.56 0.12
N ILE A 12 -16.47 30.76 -0.45
CA ILE A 12 -17.38 31.82 -0.03
C ILE A 12 -17.79 31.63 1.44
N ASP A 13 -18.07 30.40 1.85
CA ASP A 13 -18.42 30.10 3.25
C ASP A 13 -17.30 30.50 4.21
N ILE A 14 -16.04 30.16 3.89
CA ILE A 14 -14.86 30.50 4.70
C ILE A 14 -14.65 32.02 4.80
N ILE A 15 -14.72 32.74 3.69
CA ILE A 15 -14.47 34.20 3.65
C ILE A 15 -15.57 34.98 4.39
N CYS A 16 -16.79 34.45 4.43
CA CYS A 16 -17.92 35.08 5.10
C CYS A 16 -18.00 34.78 6.62
N ARG A 17 -17.07 34.01 7.19
CA ARG A 17 -17.09 33.74 8.64
C ARG A 17 -16.64 34.95 9.43
N TRP A 18 -17.22 35.12 10.62
CA TRP A 18 -16.93 36.24 11.52
C TRP A 18 -15.51 36.20 12.12
N ASP A 19 -14.91 35.01 12.16
CA ASP A 19 -13.55 34.76 12.65
C ASP A 19 -12.49 34.88 11.54
N PHE A 20 -12.91 35.03 10.28
CA PHE A 20 -12.00 35.18 9.16
C PHE A 20 -11.40 36.59 9.12
N ARG A 21 -10.07 36.66 9.13
CA ARG A 21 -9.31 37.91 9.05
C ARG A 21 -8.67 38.01 7.66
N PRO A 22 -9.13 38.95 6.80
CA PRO A 22 -8.55 39.13 5.49
C PRO A 22 -7.05 39.44 5.53
N GLU A 23 -6.57 40.01 6.63
CA GLU A 23 -5.17 40.34 6.86
C GLU A 23 -4.27 39.11 6.89
N ASP A 24 -4.79 37.95 7.31
CA ASP A 24 -4.01 36.70 7.42
C ASP A 24 -3.61 36.13 6.05
N ILE A 25 -4.31 36.51 4.97
CA ILE A 25 -4.02 36.06 3.60
C ILE A 25 -3.44 37.16 2.71
N GLN A 26 -3.47 38.42 3.18
CA GLN A 26 -2.92 39.56 2.46
C GLN A 26 -1.39 39.56 2.60
N GLY A 27 -0.69 39.59 1.45
CA GLY A 27 0.77 39.60 1.43
C GLY A 27 1.42 38.21 1.51
N VAL A 28 0.63 37.15 1.61
CA VAL A 28 1.13 35.78 1.45
C VAL A 28 1.54 35.58 -0.01
N PRO A 29 2.82 35.23 -0.29
CA PRO A 29 3.29 35.03 -1.66
C PRO A 29 2.83 33.65 -2.14
N TRP A 30 1.55 33.54 -2.51
CA TRP A 30 0.91 32.28 -2.90
C TRP A 30 1.61 31.59 -4.06
N ASP A 31 2.11 32.33 -5.04
CA ASP A 31 2.85 31.76 -6.16
C ASP A 31 4.17 31.13 -5.70
N ALA A 32 4.94 31.81 -4.85
CA ALA A 32 6.20 31.28 -4.30
C ALA A 32 5.96 30.11 -3.33
N LEU A 33 4.89 30.15 -2.53
CA LEU A 33 4.50 29.04 -1.66
C LEU A 33 4.03 27.83 -2.45
N ASN A 34 3.27 28.07 -3.53
CA ASN A 34 2.80 27.00 -4.39
C ASN A 34 3.92 26.48 -5.31
N GLU A 35 4.92 27.30 -5.60
CA GLU A 35 6.18 26.90 -6.24
C GLU A 35 7.04 26.11 -5.25
N GLN A 36 7.19 26.49 -3.98
CA GLN A 36 7.87 25.68 -2.96
C GLN A 36 7.16 24.36 -2.64
N LEU A 37 5.82 24.37 -2.54
CA LEU A 37 5.00 23.16 -2.41
C LEU A 37 4.95 22.35 -3.71
N GLY A 38 5.18 23.00 -4.85
CA GLY A 38 5.31 22.38 -6.16
C GLY A 38 6.72 21.85 -6.40
N GLU A 39 7.76 22.43 -5.80
CA GLU A 39 9.17 22.04 -5.87
C GLU A 39 9.42 20.72 -5.13
N SER A 40 8.59 20.37 -4.15
CA SER A 40 8.58 18.99 -3.63
C SER A 40 8.09 17.97 -4.67
N ASP A 41 7.30 18.38 -5.66
CA ASP A 41 6.86 17.54 -6.79
C ASP A 41 7.60 17.84 -8.11
N ALA A 42 8.40 18.92 -8.18
CA ALA A 42 9.01 19.46 -9.40
C ALA A 42 10.55 19.50 -9.36
N ALA A 43 11.18 18.91 -8.34
CA ALA A 43 12.55 18.42 -8.46
C ALA A 43 12.57 17.13 -9.31
N GLY A 44 12.24 17.27 -10.59
CA GLY A 44 12.65 16.29 -11.59
C GLY A 44 14.18 16.23 -11.62
N ASP A 45 14.73 15.02 -11.47
CA ASP A 45 16.13 14.64 -11.68
C ASP A 45 17.17 14.87 -10.55
N MET A 46 16.77 14.95 -9.29
CA MET A 46 17.69 14.59 -8.21
C MET A 46 17.01 13.65 -7.21
N GLU A 47 17.42 12.38 -7.29
CA GLU A 47 17.42 11.39 -6.21
C GLU A 47 16.41 11.70 -5.11
N ASP A 48 15.21 11.15 -5.30
CA ASP A 48 14.08 11.08 -4.37
C ASP A 48 14.57 10.43 -3.07
N THR A 49 15.34 11.22 -2.32
CA THR A 49 15.87 10.88 -1.02
C THR A 49 14.71 11.15 -0.11
N TRP A 50 13.84 10.15 0.02
CA TRP A 50 12.77 10.10 1.00
C TRP A 50 13.29 10.70 2.30
N TYR A 51 12.87 11.93 2.63
CA TYR A 51 13.11 12.52 3.96
C TYR A 51 12.12 11.92 4.96
N ASP A 52 12.06 10.59 4.98
CA ASP A 52 11.46 9.80 6.03
C ASP A 52 12.62 9.19 6.81
N GLU A 53 12.40 8.97 8.11
CA GLU A 53 13.34 8.38 9.08
C GLU A 53 14.42 7.45 8.49
N PRO A 54 15.67 7.48 9.00
CA PRO A 54 16.80 6.75 8.43
C PRO A 54 16.41 5.32 8.11
N ASP A 55 16.23 5.05 6.82
CA ASP A 55 15.76 3.84 6.19
C ASP A 55 14.72 3.04 7.01
N ALA A 56 13.43 3.28 6.73
CA ALA A 56 12.29 2.46 7.18
C ALA A 56 12.33 0.99 6.68
N GLY A 57 13.52 0.39 6.52
CA GLY A 57 13.79 -0.98 6.11
C GLY A 57 13.75 -1.22 4.60
N TRP A 58 13.68 -0.16 3.79
CA TRP A 58 13.73 -0.27 2.33
C TRP A 58 15.16 -0.55 1.83
N THR A 59 15.28 -1.36 0.80
CA THR A 59 16.54 -1.73 0.17
C THR A 59 16.41 -1.52 -1.33
N ALA A 60 17.37 -0.81 -1.93
CA ALA A 60 17.46 -0.63 -3.37
C ALA A 60 18.32 -1.74 -3.99
N THR A 61 17.82 -2.40 -5.03
CA THR A 61 18.57 -3.44 -5.75
C THR A 61 18.54 -3.16 -7.25
N PRO A 62 19.71 -3.08 -7.92
CA PRO A 62 19.75 -2.93 -9.37
C PRO A 62 19.23 -4.21 -10.03
N ILE A 63 18.27 -4.06 -10.94
CA ILE A 63 17.72 -5.17 -11.72
C ILE A 63 17.99 -4.95 -13.20
N SER A 64 18.35 -6.03 -13.89
CA SER A 64 18.55 -6.04 -15.35
C SER A 64 17.76 -7.21 -15.92
N LEU A 65 16.98 -6.95 -16.97
CA LEU A 65 16.20 -8.00 -17.63
C LEU A 65 16.49 -8.02 -19.13
N PRO A 66 16.56 -9.24 -19.72
CA PRO A 66 16.59 -9.40 -21.17
C PRO A 66 15.21 -9.09 -21.76
N ILE A 67 15.09 -7.98 -22.48
CA ILE A 67 13.86 -7.57 -23.16
C ILE A 67 13.92 -7.99 -24.63
N PRO A 68 12.97 -8.80 -25.13
CA PRO A 68 12.88 -9.13 -26.53
C PRO A 68 12.37 -7.92 -27.34
N ILE A 69 13.21 -7.40 -28.23
CA ILE A 69 12.87 -6.30 -29.12
C ILE A 69 12.43 -6.81 -30.48
N HIS A 70 11.29 -6.30 -30.93
CA HIS A 70 10.67 -6.66 -32.19
C HIS A 70 11.60 -6.48 -33.39
N ARG A 71 11.49 -7.38 -34.38
CA ARG A 71 12.38 -7.46 -35.55
C ARG A 71 12.42 -6.19 -36.41
N LEU A 72 11.36 -5.38 -36.37
CA LEU A 72 11.26 -4.12 -37.14
C LEU A 72 11.82 -2.90 -36.39
N ALA A 73 12.27 -3.06 -35.14
CA ALA A 73 12.92 -1.98 -34.42
C ALA A 73 14.33 -1.71 -34.98
N LYS A 74 14.89 -0.54 -34.66
CA LYS A 74 16.25 -0.15 -35.10
C LYS A 74 17.33 -1.14 -34.65
N SER A 75 17.12 -1.80 -33.51
CA SER A 75 18.04 -2.77 -32.93
C SER A 75 17.26 -4.03 -32.48
N PRO A 76 16.97 -4.95 -33.41
CA PRO A 76 16.18 -6.14 -33.13
C PRO A 76 17.00 -7.19 -32.36
N GLY A 77 16.30 -8.05 -31.59
CA GLY A 77 16.93 -9.09 -30.77
C GLY A 77 16.66 -8.91 -29.29
N VAL A 78 17.30 -9.74 -28.45
CA VAL A 78 17.22 -9.63 -27.00
C VAL A 78 18.22 -8.57 -26.53
N GLN A 79 17.75 -7.56 -25.79
CA GLN A 79 18.60 -6.51 -25.23
C GLN A 79 18.50 -6.51 -23.71
N GLU A 80 19.63 -6.34 -23.04
CA GLU A 80 19.65 -6.07 -21.60
C GLU A 80 19.12 -4.65 -21.34
N TYR A 81 18.09 -4.56 -20.51
CA TYR A 81 17.57 -3.30 -20.03
C TYR A 81 17.85 -3.19 -18.52
N HIS A 82 18.59 -2.15 -18.15
CA HIS A 82 18.88 -1.80 -16.77
C HIS A 82 17.78 -0.88 -16.26
N PHE A 83 17.01 -1.35 -15.29
CA PHE A 83 16.00 -0.52 -14.65
C PHE A 83 16.64 0.39 -13.59
N PRO A 84 16.01 1.50 -13.23
CA PRO A 84 16.31 2.21 -11.99
C PRO A 84 16.32 1.24 -10.78
N PRO A 85 17.07 1.54 -9.71
CA PRO A 85 17.14 0.68 -8.53
C PRO A 85 15.75 0.30 -8.02
N PHE A 86 15.48 -1.01 -7.95
CA PHE A 86 14.22 -1.54 -7.46
C PHE A 86 14.21 -1.48 -5.95
N HIS A 87 13.27 -0.73 -5.39
CA HIS A 87 13.10 -0.60 -3.95
C HIS A 87 12.21 -1.72 -3.44
N HIS A 88 12.68 -2.46 -2.45
CA HIS A 88 11.93 -3.54 -1.82
C HIS A 88 12.19 -3.59 -0.32
N ARG A 89 11.35 -4.34 0.39
CA ARG A 89 11.43 -4.51 1.83
C ARG A 89 11.21 -5.96 2.21
N SER A 90 11.98 -6.44 3.19
CA SER A 90 11.81 -7.81 3.69
C SER A 90 10.44 -8.00 4.33
N ILE A 91 9.69 -9.01 3.86
CA ILE A 91 8.41 -9.41 4.46
C ILE A 91 8.57 -9.70 5.95
N VAL A 92 9.66 -10.34 6.36
CA VAL A 92 9.94 -10.64 7.77
C VAL A 92 10.15 -9.36 8.58
N ALA A 93 10.80 -8.35 8.00
CA ALA A 93 10.98 -7.06 8.67
C ALA A 93 9.64 -6.34 8.85
N ILE A 94 8.78 -6.33 7.82
CA ILE A 94 7.41 -5.78 7.89
C ILE A 94 6.63 -6.50 8.99
N LEU A 95 6.63 -7.84 9.00
CA LEU A 95 5.92 -8.61 10.02
C LEU A 95 6.40 -8.29 11.43
N LYS A 96 7.72 -8.21 11.66
CA LYS A 96 8.27 -7.88 12.98
C LYS A 96 7.85 -6.49 13.44
N GLU A 97 7.93 -5.49 12.58
CA GLU A 97 7.48 -4.13 12.89
C GLU A 97 6.00 -4.12 13.27
N LYS A 98 5.17 -4.75 12.44
CA LYS A 98 3.72 -4.78 12.61
C LYS A 98 3.26 -5.56 13.84
N MET A 99 3.96 -6.64 14.19
CA MET A 99 3.68 -7.41 15.40
C MET A 99 4.17 -6.73 16.69
N ASN A 100 5.18 -5.86 16.59
CA ASN A 100 5.69 -5.09 17.74
C ASN A 100 4.88 -3.82 18.01
N ASN A 101 4.11 -3.34 17.04
CA ASN A 101 3.23 -2.18 17.21
C ASN A 101 1.90 -2.63 17.87
N ALA A 102 1.67 -2.24 19.12
CA ALA A 102 0.50 -2.66 19.90
C ALA A 102 -0.84 -2.17 19.31
N ASP A 103 -0.88 -0.93 18.82
CA ASP A 103 -2.09 -0.33 18.22
C ASP A 103 -2.45 -1.01 16.91
N GLU A 104 -1.44 -1.43 16.18
CA GLU A 104 -1.64 -2.22 14.99
C GLU A 104 -2.05 -3.64 15.39
N PHE A 105 -1.29 -4.34 16.22
CA PHE A 105 -1.43 -5.76 16.52
C PHE A 105 -2.85 -6.21 16.88
N GLN A 106 -3.64 -5.36 17.57
CA GLN A 106 -5.03 -5.67 17.94
C GLN A 106 -5.96 -6.06 16.76
N HIS A 107 -5.64 -5.63 15.55
CA HIS A 107 -6.40 -5.96 14.34
C HIS A 107 -5.90 -7.23 13.61
N PHE A 108 -4.94 -7.99 14.16
CA PHE A 108 -4.42 -9.21 13.52
C PHE A 108 -5.19 -10.41 14.02
N HIS A 109 -5.84 -11.13 13.08
CA HIS A 109 -6.46 -12.41 13.35
C HIS A 109 -5.41 -13.53 13.23
N LEU A 110 -4.94 -14.04 14.37
CA LEU A 110 -3.95 -15.12 14.43
C LEU A 110 -4.59 -16.52 14.42
N GLU A 111 -5.82 -16.61 14.95
CA GLU A 111 -6.59 -17.84 14.99
C GLU A 111 -7.68 -17.80 13.92
N PRO A 112 -7.69 -18.78 13.00
CA PRO A 112 -8.72 -18.84 11.99
C PRO A 112 -10.02 -19.44 12.51
N TYR A 113 -11.11 -19.17 11.81
CA TYR A 113 -12.41 -19.74 12.11
C TYR A 113 -13.26 -19.88 10.85
N GLU A 114 -14.21 -20.82 10.87
CA GLU A 114 -15.21 -20.94 9.82
C GLU A 114 -16.42 -20.07 10.14
N LEU A 115 -16.68 -19.07 9.30
CA LEU A 115 -17.89 -18.27 9.40
C LEU A 115 -19.04 -18.98 8.65
N ARG A 116 -20.13 -19.27 9.34
CA ARG A 116 -21.34 -19.88 8.76
C ARG A 116 -22.56 -19.00 8.99
N TRP A 117 -23.38 -18.84 7.97
CA TRP A 117 -24.65 -18.15 8.02
C TRP A 117 -25.81 -19.14 7.95
N GLN A 118 -26.85 -18.89 8.73
CA GLN A 118 -28.05 -19.72 8.79
C GLN A 118 -29.29 -18.85 8.94
N LYS A 119 -30.32 -19.10 8.11
CA LYS A 119 -31.60 -18.39 8.18
C LYS A 119 -32.69 -19.30 8.74
N GLY A 120 -32.97 -19.19 10.03
CA GLY A 120 -33.94 -20.06 10.69
C GLY A 120 -33.51 -21.53 10.62
N ASP A 121 -34.43 -22.41 10.24
CA ASP A 121 -34.17 -23.87 10.16
C ASP A 121 -33.54 -24.33 8.84
N THR A 122 -33.04 -23.42 8.00
CA THR A 122 -32.32 -23.81 6.78
C THR A 122 -30.94 -24.39 7.09
N ALA A 123 -30.39 -25.19 6.18
CA ALA A 123 -29.01 -25.64 6.27
C ALA A 123 -28.03 -24.45 6.37
N SER A 124 -26.99 -24.59 7.19
CA SER A 124 -25.96 -23.56 7.36
C SER A 124 -25.04 -23.50 6.14
N VAL A 125 -24.81 -22.28 5.64
CA VAL A 125 -23.97 -22.00 4.47
C VAL A 125 -22.69 -21.32 4.94
N ARG A 126 -21.55 -21.71 4.39
CA ARG A 126 -20.26 -21.05 4.68
C ARG A 126 -20.22 -19.67 4.04
N VAL A 127 -19.79 -18.67 4.82
CA VAL A 127 -19.55 -17.31 4.35
C VAL A 127 -18.09 -17.20 3.94
N HIS A 128 -17.85 -16.67 2.74
CA HIS A 128 -16.52 -16.37 2.24
C HIS A 128 -16.34 -14.85 2.26
N GLY A 129 -15.31 -14.37 2.95
CA GLY A 129 -15.00 -12.94 3.05
C GLY A 129 -13.51 -12.73 3.21
N GLU A 130 -13.03 -12.91 4.43
CA GLU A 130 -11.63 -12.64 4.79
C GLU A 130 -10.73 -13.87 4.64
N LEU A 131 -9.44 -13.64 4.41
CA LEU A 131 -8.41 -14.64 4.20
C LEU A 131 -8.30 -15.62 5.38
N TYR A 132 -8.36 -15.13 6.61
CA TYR A 132 -8.30 -15.97 7.82
C TYR A 132 -9.57 -16.82 8.06
N THR A 133 -10.64 -16.58 7.28
CA THR A 133 -11.83 -17.46 7.25
C THR A 133 -11.82 -18.45 6.10
N SER A 134 -10.81 -18.39 5.23
CA SER A 134 -10.72 -19.25 4.05
C SER A 134 -10.37 -20.71 4.42
N PRO A 135 -10.81 -21.69 3.61
CA PRO A 135 -10.43 -23.10 3.82
C PRO A 135 -8.92 -23.30 3.81
N ALA A 136 -8.21 -22.62 2.90
CA ALA A 136 -6.77 -22.72 2.75
C ALA A 136 -6.02 -22.22 4.00
N PHE A 137 -6.52 -21.17 4.66
CA PHE A 137 -5.91 -20.67 5.89
C PHE A 137 -6.14 -21.62 7.07
N LEU A 138 -7.35 -22.20 7.18
CA LEU A 138 -7.65 -23.21 8.21
C LEU A 138 -6.74 -24.43 8.05
N GLU A 139 -6.61 -24.95 6.84
CA GLU A 139 -5.73 -26.08 6.50
C GLU A 139 -4.26 -25.76 6.84
N ALA A 140 -3.76 -24.62 6.37
CA ALA A 140 -2.39 -24.18 6.67
C ALA A 140 -2.15 -24.01 8.18
N HIS A 141 -3.14 -23.53 8.93
CA HIS A 141 -3.05 -23.43 10.38
C HIS A 141 -2.94 -24.81 11.04
N GLU A 142 -3.78 -25.76 10.64
CA GLU A 142 -3.74 -27.14 11.14
C GLU A 142 -2.40 -27.83 10.83
N GLU A 143 -1.90 -27.68 9.59
CA GLU A 143 -0.60 -28.21 9.18
C GLU A 143 0.54 -27.69 10.06
N ILE A 144 0.59 -26.38 10.29
CA ILE A 144 1.61 -25.76 11.13
C ILE A 144 1.50 -26.20 12.58
N GLN A 145 0.28 -26.42 13.10
CA GLN A 145 0.10 -26.97 14.45
C GLN A 145 0.47 -28.45 14.55
N ALA A 146 0.33 -29.23 13.48
CA ALA A 146 0.69 -30.64 13.47
C ALA A 146 2.22 -30.91 13.44
N LEU A 147 3.02 -29.94 13.00
CA LEU A 147 4.48 -30.09 12.93
C LEU A 147 5.10 -30.33 14.33
N PRO A 148 6.24 -31.04 14.42
CA PRO A 148 6.99 -31.13 15.67
C PRO A 148 7.52 -29.74 16.07
N ARG A 149 7.44 -29.42 17.36
CA ARG A 149 7.98 -28.15 17.89
C ARG A 149 9.51 -28.18 17.88
N ALA A 150 10.11 -27.01 17.64
CA ALA A 150 11.54 -26.85 17.79
C ALA A 150 11.95 -27.14 19.26
N PRO A 151 13.09 -27.83 19.49
CA PRO A 151 13.55 -28.15 20.84
C PRO A 151 13.68 -26.88 21.70
N GLY A 152 13.03 -26.87 22.86
CA GLY A 152 13.08 -25.75 23.81
C GLY A 152 12.20 -24.54 23.46
N CYS A 153 11.44 -24.57 22.36
CA CYS A 153 10.54 -23.47 22.02
C CYS A 153 9.16 -23.65 22.66
N THR A 154 8.75 -22.69 23.49
CA THR A 154 7.43 -22.65 24.15
C THR A 154 6.45 -21.66 23.51
N LEU A 155 6.89 -20.92 22.49
CA LEU A 155 6.08 -19.89 21.84
C LEU A 155 4.98 -20.51 20.97
N GLN A 156 3.87 -19.78 20.85
CA GLN A 156 2.78 -20.14 19.93
C GLN A 156 3.28 -20.05 18.48
N ARG A 157 2.92 -21.05 17.67
CA ARG A 157 3.08 -20.96 16.22
C ARG A 157 1.84 -20.33 15.64
N VAL A 158 2.03 -19.36 14.76
CA VAL A 158 0.94 -18.63 14.12
C VAL A 158 1.17 -18.63 12.61
N VAL A 159 0.06 -18.63 11.88
CA VAL A 159 0.07 -18.39 10.43
C VAL A 159 -0.33 -16.95 10.22
N VAL A 160 0.43 -16.22 9.41
CA VAL A 160 0.10 -14.84 9.05
C VAL A 160 -0.32 -14.80 7.59
N GLY A 161 -1.54 -14.32 7.37
CA GLY A 161 -2.08 -14.12 6.03
C GLY A 161 -1.61 -12.80 5.47
N LEU A 162 -1.08 -12.82 4.24
CA LEU A 162 -0.67 -11.63 3.51
C LEU A 162 -1.48 -11.54 2.23
N MET A 163 -2.26 -10.48 2.08
CA MET A 163 -2.99 -10.20 0.86
C MET A 163 -2.17 -9.24 0.00
N TYR A 164 -1.80 -9.70 -1.18
CA TYR A 164 -1.13 -8.87 -2.16
C TYR A 164 -2.16 -8.33 -3.15
N ALA A 165 -2.22 -7.00 -3.26
CA ALA A 165 -3.00 -6.33 -4.29
C ALA A 165 -2.09 -5.56 -5.22
N SER A 166 -2.51 -5.44 -6.47
CA SER A 166 -1.91 -4.54 -7.45
C SER A 166 -3.05 -3.71 -8.03
N ASP A 167 -2.85 -2.41 -8.18
CA ASP A 167 -3.86 -1.49 -8.72
C ASP A 167 -3.98 -1.56 -10.26
N CYS A 168 -3.44 -2.62 -10.88
CA CYS A 168 -3.62 -2.99 -12.28
C CYS A 168 -3.70 -1.77 -13.22
N THR A 169 -2.57 -1.07 -13.36
CA THR A 169 -2.26 -0.16 -14.49
C THR A 169 -3.48 0.46 -15.17
N HIS A 170 -4.10 1.49 -14.58
CA HIS A 170 -4.96 2.37 -15.37
C HIS A 170 -4.05 3.21 -16.28
N LEU A 171 -3.55 2.58 -17.34
CA LEU A 171 -2.62 3.12 -18.33
C LEU A 171 -3.32 4.12 -19.27
N THR A 172 -4.15 5.02 -18.73
CA THR A 172 -4.73 6.18 -19.43
C THR A 172 -5.20 7.22 -18.41
N SER A 173 -4.28 7.79 -17.64
CA SER A 173 -4.46 9.16 -17.17
C SER A 173 -3.11 9.84 -17.19
N PHE A 174 -2.98 10.81 -18.08
CA PHE A 174 -1.79 11.62 -18.27
C PHE A 174 -1.47 12.35 -16.95
N GLY A 175 -0.56 11.78 -16.18
CA GLY A 175 0.00 12.30 -14.93
C GLY A 175 1.20 11.42 -14.54
N SER A 176 2.10 11.94 -13.71
CA SER A 176 3.19 11.20 -13.07
C SER A 176 2.60 10.18 -12.09
N ALA A 177 2.09 9.07 -12.61
CA ALA A 177 1.61 7.96 -11.80
C ALA A 177 2.83 7.17 -11.30
N TYR A 178 3.11 7.28 -10.00
CA TYR A 178 4.10 6.43 -9.34
C TYR A 178 3.58 4.99 -9.33
N LEU A 179 4.40 4.07 -9.86
CA LEU A 179 4.07 2.65 -10.03
C LEU A 179 4.25 1.93 -8.70
N TRP A 180 3.18 1.37 -8.15
CA TRP A 180 3.25 0.51 -6.96
C TRP A 180 2.85 -0.91 -7.37
N PRO A 181 3.82 -1.74 -7.80
CA PRO A 181 3.50 -3.02 -8.40
C PRO A 181 2.80 -3.98 -7.42
N LEU A 182 2.94 -3.78 -6.10
CA LEU A 182 2.40 -4.67 -5.09
C LEU A 182 2.18 -3.95 -3.74
N TYR A 183 0.95 -3.88 -3.26
CA TYR A 183 0.61 -3.52 -1.88
C TYR A 183 0.33 -4.76 -1.06
N VAL A 184 0.82 -4.76 0.18
CA VAL A 184 0.43 -5.76 1.18
C VAL A 184 -0.69 -5.15 2.00
N PHE A 185 -1.92 -5.56 1.72
CA PHE A 185 -3.07 -5.17 2.53
C PHE A 185 -3.12 -5.98 3.81
N ARG A 186 -3.57 -5.29 4.85
CA ARG A 186 -4.01 -5.86 6.10
C ARG A 186 -5.52 -5.65 6.18
N GLU A 187 -6.26 -6.71 6.49
CA GLU A 187 -7.72 -6.72 6.40
C GLU A 187 -8.38 -5.80 7.44
N ARG A 188 -8.84 -4.63 6.98
CA ARG A 188 -10.16 -4.06 7.28
C ARG A 188 -10.55 -3.10 6.14
N ILE A 189 -11.30 -3.60 5.16
CA ILE A 189 -12.05 -2.75 4.24
C ILE A 189 -13.43 -2.56 4.88
N GLU A 190 -13.63 -1.44 5.55
CA GLU A 190 -14.99 -0.97 5.77
C GLU A 190 -15.42 -0.26 4.49
N VAL A 191 -16.41 -0.84 3.80
CA VAL A 191 -17.18 -0.15 2.76
C VAL A 191 -18.22 0.73 3.43
#